data_AF-A0A286BXR9-F1
#
_entry.id   AF-A0A286BXR9-F1
#
_cell.length_a   1.000
_cell.length_b   1.000
_cell.length_c   1.000
_cell.angle_alpha   90.00
_cell.angle_beta   90.00
_cell.angle_gamma   90.00
#
_symmetry.space_group_name_H-M   'P 1'
#
loop_
_entity.id
_entity.type
_entity.pdbx_description
1 polymer ?
#
loop_
_entity_poly.entity_id
_entity_poly.type
_entity_poly.pdbx_seq_one_letter_code
_entity_poly.pdbx_strand_id
1 'polypeptide(L)'
;MQNKIMVQIMQLQEVNQQLQALASKEDWEAFSEQIGAYLAQMQALCQRDFTQEPETLTAQQLSALLAEDAQLRTLIKSRLSILSQDMSAMRKSRSSSQAYNAV
;
A
#
# COMPACT_ATOMS: atom_id res chain seq x y z
N MET A 1 -16.66 -25.59 -9.55
CA MET A 1 -15.30 -25.46 -8.98
C MET A 1 -15.00 -23.98 -8.86
N GLN A 2 -14.70 -23.46 -7.66
CA GLN A 2 -14.21 -22.09 -7.53
C GLN A 2 -12.83 -22.00 -8.20
N ASN A 3 -12.67 -21.06 -9.11
CA ASN A 3 -11.41 -20.74 -9.77
C ASN A 3 -10.41 -20.27 -8.68
N LYS A 4 -9.29 -20.99 -8.55
CA LYS A 4 -8.28 -20.75 -7.50
C LYS A 4 -7.56 -19.40 -7.66
N ILE A 5 -7.46 -18.89 -8.88
CA ILE A 5 -6.89 -17.57 -9.18
C ILE A 5 -7.86 -16.48 -8.74
N MET A 6 -9.15 -16.65 -9.05
CA MET A 6 -10.22 -15.73 -8.64
C MET A 6 -10.27 -15.58 -7.11
N VAL A 7 -10.21 -16.69 -6.37
CA VAL A 7 -10.16 -16.66 -4.91
C VAL A 7 -8.96 -15.87 -4.39
N GLN A 8 -7.79 -16.02 -5.03
CA GLN A 8 -6.60 -15.27 -4.63
C GLN A 8 -6.69 -13.78 -4.95
N ILE A 9 -7.27 -13.42 -6.10
CA ILE A 9 -7.49 -12.01 -6.44
C ILE A 9 -8.43 -11.38 -5.40
N MET A 10 -9.52 -12.07 -5.03
CA MET A 10 -10.44 -11.58 -4.00
C MET A 10 -9.77 -11.43 -2.62
N GLN A 11 -8.92 -12.37 -2.23
CA GLN A 11 -8.14 -12.25 -0.99
C GLN A 11 -7.18 -11.07 -1.01
N LEU A 12 -6.51 -10.84 -2.15
CA LEU A 12 -5.63 -9.69 -2.34
C LEU A 12 -6.40 -8.37 -2.27
N GLN A 13 -7.62 -8.31 -2.82
CA GLN A 13 -8.50 -7.15 -2.72
C GLN A 13 -8.89 -6.88 -1.27
N GLU A 14 -9.31 -7.91 -0.53
CA GLU A 14 -9.66 -7.77 0.88
C GLU A 14 -8.49 -7.23 1.71
N VAL A 15 -7.29 -7.78 1.53
CA VAL A 15 -6.08 -7.30 2.21
C VAL A 15 -5.74 -5.86 1.79
N ASN A 16 -5.89 -5.51 0.51
CA ASN A 16 -5.67 -4.14 0.05
C ASN A 16 -6.64 -3.16 0.74
N GLN A 17 -7.92 -3.50 0.81
CA GLN A 17 -8.93 -2.68 1.49
C GLN A 17 -8.63 -2.53 2.99
N GLN A 18 -8.17 -3.59 3.65
CA GLN A 18 -7.71 -3.52 5.04
C GLN A 18 -6.52 -2.55 5.20
N LEU A 19 -5.52 -2.63 4.33
CA LEU A 19 -4.38 -1.71 4.31
C LEU A 19 -4.80 -0.26 4.05
N GLN A 20 -5.75 -0.02 3.14
CA GLN A 20 -6.31 1.31 2.93
C GLN A 20 -7.03 1.83 4.17
N ALA A 21 -7.77 0.97 4.87
CA ALA A 21 -8.46 1.34 6.11
C ALA A 21 -7.48 1.69 7.24
N LEU A 22 -6.39 0.94 7.39
CA LEU A 22 -5.32 1.24 8.34
C LEU A 22 -4.64 2.58 7.99
N ALA A 23 -4.28 2.78 6.73
CA ALA A 23 -3.69 4.03 6.25
C ALA A 23 -4.62 5.24 6.47
N SER A 24 -5.93 5.06 6.27
CA SER A 24 -6.94 6.11 6.49
C SER A 24 -7.13 6.45 7.98
N LYS A 25 -6.83 5.50 8.88
CA LYS A 25 -6.82 5.70 10.34
C LYS A 25 -5.47 6.17 10.87
N GLU A 26 -4.49 6.40 9.99
CA GLU A 26 -3.09 6.68 10.32
C GLU A 26 -2.41 5.59 11.19
N ASP A 27 -2.95 4.37 11.17
CA ASP A 27 -2.38 3.21 11.88
C ASP A 27 -1.24 2.60 11.07
N TRP A 28 -0.13 3.35 10.98
CA TRP A 28 1.02 2.99 10.17
C TRP A 28 1.85 1.85 10.76
N GLU A 29 1.70 1.57 12.05
CA GLU A 29 2.34 0.44 12.73
C GLU A 29 1.71 -0.87 12.25
N ALA A 30 0.40 -1.05 12.42
CA ALA A 30 -0.31 -2.23 11.94
C ALA A 30 -0.25 -2.36 10.40
N PHE A 31 -0.25 -1.22 9.68
CA PHE A 31 -0.03 -1.20 8.24
C PHE A 31 1.32 -1.85 7.86
N SER A 32 2.39 -1.50 8.57
CA SER A 32 3.75 -1.96 8.27
C SER A 32 3.93 -3.47 8.49
N GLU A 33 3.19 -4.05 9.43
CA GLU A 33 3.20 -5.49 9.69
C GLU A 33 2.53 -6.29 8.56
N GLN A 34 1.52 -5.71 7.91
CA GLN A 34 0.68 -6.42 6.93
C GLN A 34 1.14 -6.21 5.47
N ILE A 35 1.72 -5.05 5.15
CA ILE A 35 2.07 -4.69 3.77
C ILE A 35 3.07 -5.67 3.14
N GLY A 36 3.99 -6.25 3.93
CA GLY A 36 4.95 -7.24 3.45
C GLY A 36 4.28 -8.50 2.90
N ALA A 37 3.26 -9.00 3.60
CA ALA A 37 2.50 -10.17 3.16
C ALA A 37 1.70 -9.90 1.89
N TYR A 38 1.08 -8.71 1.79
CA TYR A 38 0.38 -8.27 0.59
C TYR A 38 1.31 -8.22 -0.64
N LEU A 39 2.49 -7.62 -0.49
CA LEU A 39 3.48 -7.53 -1.58
C LEU A 39 3.95 -8.90 -2.05
N ALA A 40 4.20 -9.83 -1.12
CA ALA A 40 4.59 -11.20 -1.46
C ALA A 40 3.49 -11.92 -2.25
N GLN A 41 2.22 -11.73 -1.88
CA GLN A 41 1.09 -12.31 -2.60
C GLN A 41 0.88 -11.67 -3.99
N MET A 42 1.04 -10.35 -4.13
CA MET A 42 1.02 -9.65 -5.42
C MET A 42 2.11 -10.17 -6.35
N GLN A 43 3.33 -10.36 -5.83
CA GLN A 43 4.43 -10.91 -6.60
C GLN A 43 4.17 -12.36 -7.04
N ALA A 44 3.58 -13.18 -6.16
CA ALA A 44 3.18 -14.54 -6.51
C ALA A 44 2.08 -14.56 -7.59
N LEU A 45 1.14 -13.61 -7.56
CA LEU A 45 0.11 -13.48 -8.60
C LEU A 45 0.72 -13.16 -9.97
N CYS A 46 1.74 -12.29 -10.02
CA CYS A 46 2.46 -11.98 -11.27
C CYS A 46 3.18 -13.17 -11.89
N GLN A 47 3.50 -14.21 -11.11
CA GLN A 47 4.17 -15.42 -11.58
C GLN A 47 3.18 -16.49 -12.06
N ARG A 48 1.86 -16.26 -11.93
CA ARG A 48 0.86 -17.23 -12.34
C ARG A 48 0.59 -17.20 -13.84
N ASP A 49 0.26 -18.39 -14.33
CA ASP A 49 -0.28 -18.58 -15.67
C ASP A 49 -1.80 -18.39 -15.63
N PHE A 50 -2.30 -17.49 -16.47
CA PHE A 50 -3.72 -17.16 -16.62
C PHE A 50 -4.36 -17.80 -17.85
N THR A 51 -3.61 -18.55 -18.67
CA THR A 51 -4.06 -19.09 -19.96
C THR A 51 -5.25 -20.04 -19.86
N GLN A 52 -5.47 -20.65 -18.69
CA GLN A 52 -6.58 -21.59 -18.46
C GLN A 52 -7.81 -20.93 -17.84
N GLU A 53 -7.79 -19.62 -17.59
CA GLU A 53 -8.87 -18.93 -16.90
C GLU A 53 -9.83 -18.21 -17.85
N PRO A 54 -11.12 -18.05 -17.47
CA PRO A 54 -12.06 -17.25 -18.25
C PRO A 54 -11.56 -15.81 -18.36
N GLU A 55 -11.21 -15.39 -19.57
CA GLU A 55 -10.53 -14.11 -19.85
C GLU A 55 -11.32 -12.90 -19.30
N THR A 56 -12.63 -12.87 -19.53
CA THR A 56 -13.48 -11.72 -19.17
C THR A 56 -13.59 -11.51 -17.67
N LEU A 57 -13.87 -12.58 -16.90
CA LEU A 57 -14.01 -12.49 -15.44
C LEU A 57 -12.66 -12.15 -14.77
N THR A 58 -11.59 -12.77 -15.25
CA THR A 58 -10.24 -12.58 -14.71
C THR A 58 -9.73 -11.17 -15.00
N ALA A 59 -9.95 -10.66 -16.22
CA ALA A 59 -9.59 -9.30 -16.58
C ALA A 59 -10.32 -8.24 -15.73
N GLN A 60 -11.62 -8.42 -15.49
CA GLN A 60 -12.39 -7.50 -14.65
C GLN A 60 -11.86 -7.47 -13.20
N GLN A 61 -11.57 -8.63 -12.62
CA GLN A 61 -11.03 -8.69 -11.26
C GLN A 61 -9.61 -8.14 -11.15
N LEU A 62 -8.74 -8.45 -12.12
CA LEU A 62 -7.39 -7.87 -12.17
C LEU A 62 -7.44 -6.34 -12.31
N SER A 63 -8.35 -5.83 -13.15
CA SER A 63 -8.53 -4.38 -13.30
C SER A 63 -8.95 -3.72 -11.98
N ALA A 64 -9.89 -4.34 -11.25
CA ALA A 64 -10.30 -3.85 -9.94
C ALA A 64 -9.16 -3.88 -8.91
N LEU A 65 -8.41 -4.99 -8.83
CA LEU A 65 -7.25 -5.11 -7.95
C LEU A 65 -6.17 -4.05 -8.25
N LEU A 66 -5.90 -3.77 -9.53
CA LEU A 66 -4.93 -2.75 -9.94
C LEU A 66 -5.40 -1.33 -9.59
N ALA A 67 -6.70 -1.06 -9.67
CA ALA A 67 -7.27 0.22 -9.24
C ALA A 67 -7.10 0.42 -7.73
N GLU A 68 -7.34 -0.62 -6.93
CA GLU A 68 -7.12 -0.59 -5.48
C GLU A 68 -5.63 -0.45 -5.12
N ASP A 69 -4.71 -1.12 -5.83
CA ASP A 69 -3.26 -0.95 -5.65
C ASP A 69 -2.82 0.49 -5.97
N ALA A 70 -3.38 1.13 -7.00
CA ALA A 70 -3.08 2.51 -7.32
C ALA A 70 -3.54 3.49 -6.20
N GLN A 71 -4.69 3.23 -5.59
CA GLN A 71 -5.16 4.00 -4.43
C GLN A 71 -4.23 3.82 -3.23
N LEU A 72 -3.88 2.58 -2.90
CA LEU A 72 -2.95 2.26 -1.83
C LEU A 72 -1.59 2.96 -2.01
N ARG A 73 -1.02 2.93 -3.22
CA ARG A 73 0.22 3.66 -3.54
C ARG A 73 0.10 5.17 -3.34
N THR A 74 -1.07 5.74 -3.63
CA THR A 74 -1.32 7.17 -3.44
C THR A 74 -1.32 7.53 -1.96
N LEU A 75 -1.95 6.71 -1.11
CA LEU A 75 -1.93 6.87 0.34
C LEU A 75 -0.50 6.82 0.90
N ILE A 76 0.29 5.83 0.48
CA ILE A 76 1.70 5.68 0.90
C ILE A 76 2.52 6.92 0.49
N LYS A 77 2.38 7.38 -0.76
CA LYS A 77 3.09 8.57 -1.26
C LYS A 77 2.72 9.83 -0.49
N SER A 78 1.43 10.00 -0.18
CA SER A 78 0.95 11.12 0.64
C SER A 78 1.62 11.11 2.02
N ARG A 79 1.65 9.95 2.68
CA ARG A 79 2.31 9.80 3.99
C ARG A 79 3.80 10.10 3.94
N LEU A 80 4.51 9.62 2.92
CA LEU A 80 5.94 9.92 2.73
C LEU A 80 6.21 11.42 2.55
N SER A 81 5.31 12.12 1.85
CA SER A 81 5.38 13.58 1.70
C SER A 81 5.26 14.29 3.05
N ILE A 82 4.27 13.91 3.87
CA ILE A 82 4.06 14.47 5.22
C ILE A 82 5.28 14.24 6.11
N LEU A 83 5.77 12.99 6.19
CA LEU A 83 6.97 12.66 6.98
C LEU A 83 8.19 13.47 6.53
N SER A 84 8.34 13.70 5.23
CA SER A 84 9.44 14.51 4.68
C SER A 84 9.34 15.98 5.10
N GLN A 85 8.13 16.52 5.17
CA GLN A 85 7.86 17.87 5.65
C GLN A 85 8.15 17.99 7.15
N ASP A 86 7.67 17.03 7.95
CA ASP A 86 7.90 16.99 9.40
C ASP A 86 9.38 16.91 9.75
N MET A 87 10.14 16.03 9.05
CA MET A 87 11.60 15.96 9.21
C MET A 87 12.29 17.28 8.86
N SER A 88 11.83 17.96 7.81
CA SER A 88 12.37 19.26 7.40
C SER A 88 12.07 20.35 8.44
N ALA A 89 10.87 20.35 9.03
CA ALA A 89 10.48 21.26 10.09
C ALA A 89 11.32 21.03 11.37
N MET A 90 11.51 19.77 11.78
CA MET A 90 12.36 19.42 12.93
C MET A 90 13.81 19.88 12.75
N ARG A 91 14.38 19.72 11.54
CA ARG A 91 15.74 20.20 11.24
C ARG A 91 15.84 21.73 11.35
N LYS A 92 14.85 22.46 10.83
CA LYS A 92 14.79 23.93 10.95
C LYS A 92 14.69 24.35 12.41
N SER A 93 13.77 23.76 13.18
CA SER A 93 13.62 24.02 14.62
C SER A 93 14.93 23.80 15.37
N ARG A 94 15.63 22.67 15.12
CA ARG A 94 16.93 22.40 15.73
C ARG A 94 17.97 23.46 15.37
N SER A 95 18.04 23.89 14.11
CA SER A 95 18.97 24.96 13.69
C SER A 95 18.67 26.30 14.36
N SER A 96 17.39 26.67 14.48
CA SER A 96 16.97 27.88 15.19
C SER A 96 17.31 27.80 16.68
N SER A 97 17.00 26.71 17.36
CA SER A 97 17.33 26.52 18.78
C SER A 97 18.83 26.55 19.04
N GLN A 98 19.66 26.04 18.12
CA GLN A 98 21.12 26.13 18.21
C GLN A 98 21.61 27.57 18.02
N ALA A 99 21.01 28.35 17.12
CA ALA A 99 21.36 29.76 16.93
C ALA A 99 21.03 30.63 18.15
N TYR A 100 19.92 30.35 18.84
CA TYR A 100 19.53 31.09 20.05
C TYR A 100 20.34 30.72 21.31
N ASN A 101 20.82 29.47 21.42
CA ASN A 101 21.64 29.02 22.55
C ASN A 101 23.15 29.22 22.34
N ALA A 102 23.56 29.75 21.18
CA ALA A 102 24.95 30.09 20.86
C ALA A 102 25.29 31.58 21.15
N VAL A 103 24.37 32.31 21.80
CA VAL A 103 24.55 33.66 22.36
C VAL A 103 24.75 33.54 23.86
#